data_AF-R9PP97-F1
#
_entry.id   AF-R9PP97-F1
#
_cell.length_a   1.000
_cell.length_b   1.000
_cell.length_c   1.000
_cell.angle_alpha   90.00
_cell.angle_beta   90.00
_cell.angle_gamma   90.00
#
_symmetry.space_group_name_H-M   'P 1'
#
loop_
_entity.id
_entity.type
_entity.pdbx_description
1 polymer ?
#
loop_
_entity_poly.entity_id
_entity_poly.type
_entity_poly.pdbx_seq_one_letter_code
_entity_poly.pdbx_strand_id
1 'polypeptide(L)'
;MKQTIFATTCLIFSLSSFANEPVSTSFWSDKAIGGIDITSYQLAQEQANRNIQQGNKKYTVRWKEANWQFASQQSADKFAASPETYQAKYNGFCANALSLGEGLIATDGQVWEFFDNQLHLFFAEKGRQRWLKGDWKAYQQQADLAWKQALQ
;
A
#
# COMPACT_ATOMS: atom_id res chain seq x y z
N MET A 1 -32.59 -55.40 9.72
CA MET A 1 -31.34 -54.93 9.07
C MET A 1 -31.63 -53.68 8.27
N LYS A 2 -30.98 -52.56 8.61
CA LYS A 2 -30.56 -51.43 7.75
C LYS A 2 -30.17 -50.28 8.68
N GLN A 3 -28.86 -50.13 8.92
CA GLN A 3 -28.33 -48.96 9.62
C GLN A 3 -27.99 -47.89 8.59
N THR A 4 -28.60 -46.72 8.74
CA THR A 4 -28.35 -45.55 7.89
C THR A 4 -27.22 -44.75 8.53
N ILE A 5 -26.04 -44.76 7.90
CA ILE A 5 -24.90 -43.96 8.32
C ILE A 5 -25.08 -42.56 7.72
N PHE A 6 -25.30 -41.55 8.58
CA PHE A 6 -25.19 -40.14 8.19
C PHE A 6 -23.70 -39.76 8.17
N ALA A 7 -23.13 -39.59 6.99
CA ALA A 7 -21.79 -39.05 6.81
C ALA A 7 -21.85 -37.52 6.88
N THR A 8 -21.47 -36.95 8.02
CA THR A 8 -21.31 -35.50 8.19
C THR A 8 -20.00 -35.06 7.55
N THR A 9 -20.07 -34.49 6.35
CA THR A 9 -18.94 -33.86 5.67
C THR A 9 -18.57 -32.56 6.38
N CYS A 10 -17.52 -32.57 7.19
CA CYS A 10 -16.89 -31.36 7.71
C CYS A 10 -16.16 -30.61 6.59
N LEU A 11 -16.75 -29.53 6.09
CA LEU A 11 -16.08 -28.53 5.24
C LEU A 11 -15.08 -27.75 6.10
N ILE A 12 -13.81 -28.10 6.00
CA ILE A 12 -12.71 -27.34 6.61
C ILE A 12 -12.51 -26.11 5.72
N PHE A 13 -13.11 -24.97 6.10
CA PHE A 13 -12.74 -23.66 5.54
C PHE A 13 -11.33 -23.35 6.04
N SER A 14 -10.33 -23.50 5.18
CA SER A 14 -8.98 -23.02 5.45
C SER A 14 -9.05 -21.52 5.70
N LEU A 15 -8.88 -21.10 6.96
CA LEU A 15 -8.60 -19.71 7.29
C LEU A 15 -7.21 -19.41 6.72
N SER A 16 -7.17 -18.79 5.54
CA SER A 16 -5.95 -18.18 5.03
C SER A 16 -5.50 -17.16 6.06
N SER A 17 -4.46 -17.50 6.83
CA SER A 17 -3.73 -16.53 7.62
C SER A 17 -2.99 -15.65 6.63
N PHE A 18 -3.63 -14.56 6.20
CA PHE A 18 -2.92 -13.48 5.53
C PHE A 18 -2.00 -12.86 6.57
N ALA A 19 -0.72 -13.25 6.56
CA ALA A 19 0.29 -12.44 7.20
C ALA A 19 0.14 -11.01 6.64
N ASN A 20 0.05 -10.01 7.52
CA ASN A 20 -0.06 -8.63 7.06
C ASN A 20 1.14 -8.32 6.17
N GLU A 21 0.88 -7.99 4.91
CA GLU A 21 1.91 -7.53 3.99
C GLU A 21 2.64 -6.33 4.61
N PRO A 22 3.98 -6.23 4.44
CA PRO A 22 4.75 -5.14 5.02
C PRO A 22 4.30 -3.80 4.44
N VAL A 23 4.35 -2.76 5.27
CA VAL A 23 4.12 -1.36 4.88
C VAL A 23 5.46 -0.64 4.85
N SER A 24 5.64 0.29 3.91
CA SER A 24 6.80 1.18 3.90
C SER A 24 6.76 2.11 5.11
N THR A 25 7.55 1.80 6.14
CA THR A 25 7.68 2.59 7.37
C THR A 25 9.03 3.28 7.48
N SER A 26 9.12 4.27 8.37
CA SER A 26 10.39 4.93 8.68
C SER A 26 11.31 4.00 9.47
N PHE A 27 12.63 4.04 9.23
CA PHE A 27 13.58 3.11 9.85
C PHE A 27 13.52 3.04 11.40
N TRP A 28 13.25 4.16 12.07
CA TRP A 28 13.20 4.25 13.53
C TRP A 28 11.79 4.27 14.13
N SER A 29 10.74 4.07 13.31
CA SER A 29 9.34 4.11 13.79
C SER A 29 8.39 3.45 12.79
N ASP A 30 7.29 2.86 13.26
CA ASP A 30 6.25 2.27 12.39
C ASP A 30 5.43 3.29 11.58
N LYS A 31 5.90 4.53 11.43
CA LYS A 31 5.21 5.60 10.69
C LYS A 31 5.20 5.29 9.19
N ALA A 32 4.02 5.06 8.65
CA ALA A 32 3.79 4.76 7.24
C ALA A 32 4.14 5.96 6.35
N ILE A 33 4.82 5.72 5.23
CA ILE A 33 5.00 6.65 4.09
C ILE A 33 5.38 8.09 4.48
N GLY A 34 6.32 8.26 5.41
CA GLY A 34 6.75 9.57 5.89
C GLY A 34 5.76 10.31 6.80
N GLY A 35 4.59 9.72 7.09
CA GLY A 35 3.50 10.32 7.85
C GLY A 35 2.59 11.21 7.02
N ILE A 36 2.59 11.07 5.70
CA ILE A 36 1.65 11.77 4.82
C ILE A 36 0.24 11.19 5.03
N ASP A 37 -0.76 12.08 5.00
CA ASP A 37 -2.16 11.69 4.96
C ASP A 37 -2.44 11.03 3.61
N ILE A 38 -2.55 9.69 3.60
CA ILE A 38 -2.75 8.93 2.36
C ILE A 38 -4.06 9.28 1.63
N THR A 39 -5.06 9.81 2.34
CA THR A 39 -6.31 10.26 1.70
C THR A 39 -6.09 11.51 0.84
N SER A 40 -5.01 12.27 1.09
CA SER A 40 -4.71 13.49 0.35
C SER A 40 -4.19 13.23 -1.08
N TYR A 41 -3.64 12.05 -1.38
CA TYR A 41 -3.23 11.73 -2.76
C TYR A 41 -4.41 11.69 -3.71
N GLN A 42 -5.52 11.07 -3.29
CA GLN A 42 -6.73 11.01 -4.11
C GLN A 42 -7.35 12.40 -4.27
N LEU A 43 -7.35 13.22 -3.21
CA LEU A 43 -7.77 14.63 -3.30
C LEU A 43 -6.90 15.41 -4.30
N ALA A 44 -5.58 15.23 -4.27
CA ALA A 44 -4.66 15.87 -5.20
C ALA A 44 -4.91 15.42 -6.65
N GLN A 45 -5.17 14.12 -6.86
CA GLN A 45 -5.55 13.54 -8.15
C GLN A 45 -6.85 14.17 -8.68
N GLU A 46 -7.90 14.22 -7.85
CA GLU A 46 -9.22 14.78 -8.19
C GLU A 46 -9.14 16.28 -8.52
N GLN A 47 -8.26 17.02 -7.82
CA GLN A 47 -8.04 18.45 -8.03
C GLN A 47 -6.98 18.76 -9.10
N ALA A 48 -6.43 17.74 -9.76
CA ALA A 48 -5.35 17.87 -10.76
C ALA A 48 -4.17 18.72 -10.26
N ASN A 49 -3.76 18.56 -9.00
CA ASN A 49 -2.63 19.24 -8.40
C ASN A 49 -1.68 18.25 -7.68
N ARG A 50 -0.63 18.76 -7.01
CA ARG A 50 0.35 17.93 -6.29
C ARG A 50 0.35 18.17 -4.77
N ASN A 51 -0.70 18.79 -4.25
CA ASN A 51 -0.79 19.20 -2.85
C ASN A 51 -1.18 18.03 -1.95
N ILE A 52 -0.18 17.40 -1.34
CA ILE A 52 -0.35 16.37 -0.31
C ILE A 52 -0.27 16.98 1.09
N GLN A 53 -1.03 16.43 2.03
CA GLN A 53 -1.10 16.94 3.39
C GLN A 53 -0.27 16.09 4.34
N GLN A 54 0.52 16.74 5.20
CA GLN A 54 1.24 16.04 6.27
C GLN A 54 0.26 15.64 7.37
N GLY A 55 0.36 14.39 7.82
CA GLY A 55 -0.40 13.89 8.94
C GLY A 55 0.07 14.45 10.29
N ASN A 56 -0.83 14.44 11.26
CA ASN A 56 -0.55 14.80 12.64
C ASN A 56 -0.65 13.55 13.51
N LYS A 57 0.34 13.33 14.40
CA LYS A 57 0.33 12.21 15.35
C LYS A 57 -0.93 12.09 16.22
N LYS A 58 -1.67 13.20 16.40
CA LYS A 58 -2.97 13.22 17.10
C LYS A 58 -4.04 12.39 16.38
N TYR A 59 -3.99 12.33 15.05
CA TYR A 59 -4.93 11.59 14.22
C TYR A 59 -4.16 10.41 13.61
N THR A 60 -4.02 9.34 14.39
CA THR A 60 -3.28 8.13 13.98
C THR A 60 -4.23 6.93 13.93
N VAL A 61 -4.16 6.16 12.85
CA VAL A 61 -4.83 4.85 12.72
C VAL A 61 -3.75 3.78 12.57
N ARG A 62 -3.84 2.71 13.37
CA ARG A 62 -2.96 1.55 13.22
C ARG A 62 -3.58 0.56 12.24
N TRP A 63 -2.87 0.25 11.16
CA TRP A 63 -3.31 -0.71 10.14
C TRP A 63 -2.12 -1.36 9.44
N LYS A 64 -2.20 -2.68 9.19
CA LYS A 64 -1.08 -3.51 8.70
C LYS A 64 0.22 -3.30 9.48
N GLU A 65 0.13 -3.31 10.82
CA GLU A 65 1.25 -3.04 11.74
C GLU A 65 1.97 -1.69 11.58
N ALA A 66 1.38 -0.75 10.84
CA ALA A 66 1.92 0.60 10.66
C ALA A 66 1.01 1.68 11.26
N ASN A 67 1.63 2.78 11.68
CA ASN A 67 0.97 3.99 12.16
C ASN A 67 0.76 4.96 11.00
N TRP A 68 -0.48 5.06 10.54
CA TRP A 68 -0.92 5.99 9.51
C TRP A 68 -1.36 7.29 10.16
N GLN A 69 -0.79 8.42 9.73
CA GLN A 69 -1.07 9.74 10.29
C GLN A 69 -1.91 10.57 9.32
N PHE A 70 -2.85 11.34 9.86
CA PHE A 70 -3.84 12.07 9.07
C PHE A 70 -3.85 13.54 9.40
N ALA A 71 -4.16 14.39 8.43
CA ALA A 71 -4.19 15.84 8.61
C ALA A 71 -5.37 16.28 9.48
N SER A 72 -6.42 15.45 9.55
CA SER A 72 -7.65 15.71 10.31
C SER A 72 -8.26 14.41 10.85
N GLN A 73 -9.14 14.54 11.85
CA GLN A 73 -9.97 13.42 12.32
C GLN A 73 -10.84 12.85 11.18
N GLN A 74 -11.39 13.71 10.33
CA GLN A 74 -12.22 13.28 9.21
C GLN A 74 -11.45 12.39 8.21
N SER A 75 -10.19 12.73 7.93
CA SER A 75 -9.33 11.89 7.07
C SER A 75 -9.03 10.55 7.73
N ALA A 76 -8.75 10.55 9.05
CA ALA A 76 -8.53 9.32 9.81
C ALA A 76 -9.77 8.41 9.81
N ASP A 77 -10.96 8.99 10.00
CA ASP A 77 -12.22 8.25 10.01
C ASP A 77 -12.53 7.64 8.62
N LYS A 78 -12.29 8.40 7.54
CA LYS A 78 -12.41 7.91 6.16
C LYS A 78 -11.49 6.71 5.91
N PHE A 79 -10.23 6.82 6.31
CA PHE A 79 -9.27 5.73 6.16
C PHE A 79 -9.66 4.52 7.01
N ALA A 80 -9.99 4.71 8.29
CA ALA A 80 -10.37 3.64 9.20
C ALA A 80 -11.61 2.86 8.71
N ALA A 81 -12.55 3.55 8.04
CA ALA A 81 -13.72 2.92 7.47
C ALA A 81 -13.42 2.04 6.25
N SER A 82 -12.40 2.36 5.45
CA SER A 82 -12.07 1.64 4.20
C SER A 82 -10.60 1.82 3.80
N PRO A 83 -9.65 1.23 4.55
CA PRO A 83 -8.23 1.51 4.34
C PRO A 83 -7.70 0.98 3.00
N GLU A 84 -8.26 -0.13 2.51
CA GLU A 84 -7.89 -0.73 1.21
C GLU A 84 -8.18 0.18 0.02
N THR A 85 -9.16 1.09 0.13
CA THR A 85 -9.48 2.07 -0.92
C THR A 85 -8.35 3.08 -1.13
N TYR A 86 -7.63 3.40 -0.07
CA TYR A 86 -6.58 4.43 -0.10
C TYR A 86 -5.18 3.85 -0.27
N GLN A 87 -5.01 2.53 -0.17
CA GLN A 87 -3.69 1.92 -0.10
C GLN A 87 -2.84 2.22 -1.34
N ALA A 88 -1.59 2.57 -1.11
CA ALA A 88 -0.60 2.65 -2.18
C ALA A 88 -0.26 1.23 -2.67
N LYS A 89 0.03 1.11 -3.97
CA LYS A 89 0.62 -0.09 -4.53
C LYS A 89 1.89 -0.44 -3.76
N TYR A 90 2.10 -1.74 -3.53
CA TYR A 90 3.21 -2.28 -2.74
C TYR A 90 3.27 -1.70 -1.32
N ASN A 91 2.11 -1.35 -0.74
CA ASN A 91 1.98 -0.72 0.57
C ASN A 91 2.97 0.45 0.80
N GLY A 92 3.27 1.20 -0.26
CA GLY A 92 4.10 2.40 -0.22
C GLY A 92 5.61 2.18 -0.39
N PHE A 93 6.08 0.94 -0.64
CA PHE A 93 7.47 0.72 -1.05
C PHE A 93 7.73 1.28 -2.46
N CYS A 94 8.99 1.57 -2.75
CA CYS A 94 9.40 2.17 -4.03
C CYS A 94 9.09 1.24 -5.20
N ALA A 95 8.13 1.63 -6.04
CA ALA A 95 7.74 0.87 -7.22
C ALA A 95 8.92 0.66 -8.19
N ASN A 96 9.76 1.68 -8.37
CA ASN A 96 10.92 1.56 -9.23
C ASN A 96 11.99 0.59 -8.69
N ALA A 97 12.24 0.59 -7.38
CA ALA A 97 13.20 -0.33 -6.77
C ALA A 97 12.75 -1.79 -6.96
N LEU A 98 11.44 -2.05 -6.75
CA LEU A 98 10.84 -3.35 -7.05
C LEU A 98 11.00 -3.73 -8.53
N SER A 99 10.74 -2.82 -9.47
CA SER A 99 10.91 -3.11 -10.90
C SER A 99 12.35 -3.42 -11.30
N LEU A 100 13.33 -2.94 -10.53
CA LEU A 100 14.76 -3.19 -10.75
C LEU A 100 15.29 -4.40 -9.98
N GLY A 101 14.46 -5.06 -9.17
CA GLY A 101 14.89 -6.17 -8.30
C GLY A 101 15.74 -5.73 -7.11
N GLU A 102 15.66 -4.46 -6.70
CA GLU A 102 16.44 -3.90 -5.58
C GLU A 102 15.81 -4.18 -4.20
N GLY A 103 14.59 -4.76 -4.19
CA GLY A 103 13.88 -5.15 -2.97
C GLY A 103 12.97 -4.07 -2.39
N LEU A 104 12.61 -4.24 -1.11
CA LEU A 104 11.67 -3.37 -0.39
C LEU A 104 12.36 -2.09 0.10
N ILE A 105 12.47 -1.10 -0.78
CA ILE A 105 13.02 0.22 -0.45
C ILE A 105 11.92 1.15 0.04
N ALA A 106 12.02 1.60 1.29
CA ALA A 106 11.05 2.50 1.91
C ALA A 106 11.00 3.87 1.21
N THR A 107 9.82 4.50 1.21
CA THR A 107 9.61 5.85 0.70
C THR A 107 9.16 6.81 1.81
N ASP A 108 9.42 8.10 1.60
CA ASP A 108 8.88 9.18 2.42
C ASP A 108 7.52 9.69 1.91
N GLY A 109 6.99 9.06 0.85
CA GLY A 109 5.75 9.38 0.16
C GLY A 109 5.70 10.70 -0.60
N GLN A 110 6.79 11.48 -0.66
CA GLN A 110 6.79 12.78 -1.35
C GLN A 110 6.77 12.63 -2.88
N VAL A 111 7.37 11.56 -3.39
CA VAL A 111 7.41 11.28 -4.83
C VAL A 111 6.41 10.18 -5.16
N TRP A 112 5.42 10.53 -5.98
CA TRP A 112 4.28 9.66 -6.27
C TRP A 112 3.72 9.94 -7.66
N GLU A 113 3.00 8.95 -8.19
CA GLU A 113 2.23 9.05 -9.43
C GLU A 113 1.06 8.06 -9.40
N PHE A 114 -0.02 8.35 -10.12
CA PHE A 114 -1.07 7.37 -10.38
C PHE A 114 -0.88 6.72 -11.76
N PHE A 115 -0.85 5.39 -11.78
CA PHE A 115 -0.90 4.58 -12.99
C PHE A 115 -2.13 3.68 -12.91
N ASP A 116 -3.01 3.73 -13.92
CA ASP A 116 -4.32 3.05 -13.95
C ASP A 116 -5.11 3.17 -12.62
N ASN A 117 -5.24 4.41 -12.12
CA ASN A 117 -5.89 4.76 -10.85
C ASN A 117 -5.28 4.12 -9.58
N GLN A 118 -4.07 3.56 -9.67
CA GLN A 118 -3.34 3.04 -8.52
C GLN A 118 -2.20 3.99 -8.13
N LEU A 119 -2.17 4.39 -6.86
CA LEU A 119 -1.10 5.22 -6.31
C LEU A 119 0.20 4.41 -6.23
N HIS A 120 1.25 4.89 -6.89
CA HIS A 120 2.60 4.34 -6.83
C HIS A 120 3.53 5.35 -6.15
N LEU A 121 4.31 4.89 -5.17
CA LEU A 121 5.32 5.72 -4.49
C LEU A 121 6.72 5.40 -5.02
N PHE A 122 7.58 6.40 -4.99
CA PHE A 122 8.95 6.33 -5.47
C PHE A 122 9.89 6.89 -4.41
N PHE A 123 11.06 6.26 -4.26
CA PHE A 123 12.11 6.78 -3.38
C PHE A 123 12.69 8.10 -3.91
N ALA A 124 12.77 8.27 -5.23
CA ALA A 124 13.35 9.45 -5.86
C ALA A 124 12.65 9.81 -7.18
N GLU A 125 12.64 11.10 -7.51
CA GLU A 125 12.01 11.64 -8.72
C GLU A 125 12.57 11.00 -10.01
N LYS A 126 13.85 10.63 -10.03
CA LYS A 126 14.45 9.92 -11.18
C LYS A 126 13.74 8.60 -11.49
N GLY A 127 13.31 7.87 -10.46
CA GLY A 127 12.55 6.62 -10.61
C GLY A 127 11.16 6.88 -11.19
N ARG A 128 10.46 7.90 -10.68
CA ARG A 128 9.15 8.33 -11.22
C ARG A 128 9.26 8.74 -12.69
N GLN A 129 10.28 9.53 -13.04
CA GLN A 129 10.52 9.96 -14.41
C GLN A 129 10.84 8.80 -15.37
N ARG A 130 11.54 7.76 -14.90
CA ARG A 130 11.75 6.53 -15.69
C ARG A 130 10.43 5.88 -16.05
N TRP A 131 9.49 5.79 -15.11
CA TRP A 131 8.17 5.21 -15.35
C TRP A 131 7.33 6.08 -16.29
N LEU A 132 7.26 7.39 -16.06
CA LEU A 132 6.50 8.33 -16.89
C LEU A 132 6.95 8.35 -18.37
N LYS A 133 8.26 8.23 -18.62
CA LYS A 133 8.83 8.30 -19.98
C LYS A 133 8.99 6.94 -20.65
N GLY A 134 8.80 5.86 -19.92
CA GLY A 134 9.04 4.50 -20.38
C GLY A 134 7.77 3.65 -20.45
N ASP A 135 7.97 2.35 -20.61
CA ASP A 135 6.89 1.36 -20.54
C ASP A 135 6.60 1.02 -19.08
N TRP A 136 5.80 1.86 -18.43
CA TRP A 136 5.43 1.66 -17.03
C TRP A 136 4.69 0.34 -16.80
N LYS A 137 3.99 -0.21 -17.81
CA LYS A 137 3.27 -1.50 -17.69
C LYS A 137 4.27 -2.64 -17.58
N ALA A 138 5.32 -2.64 -18.40
CA ALA A 138 6.40 -3.62 -18.27
C ALA A 138 7.13 -3.50 -16.91
N TYR A 139 7.37 -2.27 -16.43
CA TYR A 139 7.99 -2.06 -15.11
C TYR A 139 7.09 -2.50 -13.97
N GLN A 140 5.78 -2.30 -14.09
CA GLN A 140 4.80 -2.78 -13.11
C GLN A 140 4.80 -4.31 -13.06
N GLN A 141 4.83 -5.01 -14.20
CA GLN A 141 4.93 -6.48 -14.21
C GLN A 141 6.17 -6.97 -13.46
N GLN A 142 7.31 -6.32 -13.67
CA GLN A 142 8.55 -6.64 -12.95
C GLN A 142 8.41 -6.39 -11.44
N ALA A 143 7.82 -5.25 -11.07
CA ALA A 143 7.59 -4.89 -9.67
C ALA A 143 6.58 -5.82 -8.98
N ASP A 144 5.51 -6.24 -9.67
CA ASP A 144 4.51 -7.21 -9.17
C ASP A 144 5.16 -8.57 -8.87
N LEU A 145 6.07 -9.03 -9.74
CA LEU A 145 6.82 -10.26 -9.52
C LEU A 145 7.74 -10.15 -8.31
N ALA A 146 8.52 -9.07 -8.21
CA ALA A 146 9.40 -8.81 -7.08
C ALA A 146 8.63 -8.67 -5.76
N TRP A 147 7.46 -8.01 -5.79
CA TRP A 147 6.57 -7.90 -4.64
C TRP A 147 6.10 -9.27 -4.16
N LYS A 148 5.59 -10.11 -5.07
CA LYS A 148 5.14 -11.47 -4.74
C LYS A 148 6.27 -12.31 -4.12
N GLN A 149 7.50 -12.18 -4.63
CA GLN A 149 8.66 -12.89 -4.08
C GLN A 149 9.03 -12.40 -2.68
N ALA A 150 8.91 -11.10 -2.41
CA ALA A 150 9.20 -10.52 -1.09
C ALA A 150 8.17 -10.91 0.00
N LEU A 151 7.00 -11.44 -0.40
CA LEU A 151 5.94 -11.90 0.52
C LEU A 151 5.99 -13.41 0.82
N GLN A 152 6.91 -14.16 0.21
CA GLN A 152 7.10 -15.59 0.43
C GLN A 152 8.11 -15.86 1.55
#